data_AF-A0A7D4UCL4-F1
#
_entry.id   AF-A0A7D4UCL4-F1
#
_cell.length_a   1.000
_cell.length_b   1.000
_cell.length_c   1.000
_cell.angle_alpha   90.00
_cell.angle_beta   90.00
_cell.angle_gamma   90.00
#
_symmetry.space_group_name_H-M   'P 1'
#
loop_
_entity.id
_entity.type
_entity.pdbx_description
1 polymer ?
#
loop_
_entity_poly.entity_id
_entity_poly.type
_entity_poly.pdbx_seq_one_letter_code
_entity_poly.pdbx_strand_id
1 'polypeptide(L)' 'MFEPTYKLSALAEIKTFVDKNHHLPEIPTAAEMAKNGIDLGDMNIRLLKKVEELTLYLIEKDKKDEEQQKQIDQLKRK' A
#
# COMPACT_ATOMS: atom_id res chain seq x y z
N MET A 1 -14.30 1.54 8.68
CA MET A 1 -15.24 2.16 7.72
C MET A 1 -14.35 2.84 6.69
N PHE A 2 -14.50 2.52 5.41
CA PHE A 2 -13.73 3.19 4.35
C PHE A 2 -14.11 4.67 4.35
N GLU A 3 -13.27 5.51 4.97
CA GLU A 3 -13.46 6.96 4.94
C GLU A 3 -13.28 7.44 3.49
N PRO A 4 -14.29 8.05 2.85
CA PRO A 4 -14.21 8.49 1.46
C PRO A 4 -13.15 9.58 1.23
N THR A 5 -12.62 10.16 2.30
CA THR A 5 -11.57 11.20 2.28
C THR A 5 -10.16 10.62 2.44
N TYR A 6 -10.01 9.29 2.54
CA TYR A 6 -8.70 8.68 2.71
C TYR A 6 -7.83 8.87 1.45
N LYS A 7 -6.80 9.70 1.56
CA LYS A 7 -5.86 9.97 0.47
C LYS A 7 -4.86 8.82 0.35
N LEU A 8 -5.17 7.87 -0.52
CA LEU A 8 -4.26 6.80 -0.89
C LEU A 8 -3.01 7.38 -1.56
N SER A 9 -1.83 7.08 -1.02
CA SER A 9 -0.56 7.55 -1.59
C SER A 9 -0.25 6.81 -2.89
N ALA A 10 0.48 7.43 -3.82
CA ALA A 10 0.89 6.69 -5.01
C ALA A 10 1.97 5.65 -4.67
N LEU A 11 1.91 4.45 -5.26
CA LEU A 11 2.96 3.43 -5.06
C LEU A 11 4.37 3.93 -5.42
N ALA A 12 4.50 4.87 -6.36
CA ALA A 12 5.77 5.51 -6.70
C ALA A 12 6.32 6.40 -5.56
N GLU A 13 5.46 7.12 -4.87
CA GLU A 13 5.83 7.94 -3.71
C GLU A 13 6.24 7.03 -2.54
N ILE A 14 5.48 5.96 -2.29
CA ILE A 14 5.80 4.95 -1.29
C ILE A 14 7.16 4.32 -1.60
N LYS A 15 7.41 3.93 -2.86
CA LYS A 15 8.70 3.38 -3.27
C LYS A 15 9.85 4.34 -2.99
N THR A 16 9.69 5.61 -3.36
CA THR A 16 10.70 6.65 -3.11
C THR A 16 10.99 6.79 -1.61
N PHE A 17 9.95 6.74 -0.77
CA PHE A 17 10.12 6.78 0.67
C PHE A 17 10.85 5.53 1.20
N VAL A 18 10.48 4.34 0.76
CA VAL A 18 11.11 3.08 1.18
C VAL A 18 12.57 3.01 0.74
N ASP A 19 12.90 3.45 -0.47
CA ASP A 19 14.27 3.48 -0.97
C ASP A 19 15.16 4.40 -0.12
N LYS A 20 14.59 5.52 0.38
CA LYS A 20 15.31 6.51 1.19
C LYS A 20 15.40 6.15 2.67
N ASN A 21 14.33 5.62 3.25
CA ASN A 21 14.21 5.45 4.71
C ASN A 21 14.27 3.98 5.15
N HIS A 22 14.20 3.02 4.23
CA HIS A 22 14.22 1.57 4.48
C HIS A 22 13.09 1.05 5.38
N HIS A 23 12.01 1.82 5.54
CA HIS A 23 10.78 1.39 6.19
C HIS A 23 9.57 2.04 5.51
N LEU A 24 8.36 1.55 5.84
CA LEU A 24 7.13 2.13 5.32
C LEU A 24 6.82 3.48 5.99
N PRO A 25 6.16 4.42 5.27
CA PRO A 25 5.64 5.63 5.88
C PRO A 25 4.77 5.30 7.09
N GLU A 26 4.87 6.13 8.13
CA GLU A 26 4.09 6.02 9.37
C GLU A 26 4.36 4.77 10.21
N ILE A 27 5.28 3.89 9.80
CA ILE A 27 5.73 2.78 10.64
C ILE A 27 7.06 3.19 11.27
N PRO A 28 7.19 3.16 12.61
CA PRO A 28 8.47 3.44 13.26
C PRO A 28 9.52 2.41 12.84
N THR A 29 10.79 2.83 12.85
CA THR A 29 11.90 1.91 12.60
C THR A 29 12.01 0.87 13.72
N ALA A 30 12.65 -0.27 13.43
CA ALA A 30 12.95 -1.27 14.44
C ALA A 30 13.78 -0.69 15.62
N ALA A 31 14.68 0.25 15.33
CA ALA A 31 15.49 0.90 16.35
C ALA A 31 14.65 1.81 17.28
N GLU A 32 13.70 2.57 16.72
CA GLU A 32 12.78 3.39 17.51
C GLU A 32 11.85 2.54 18.36
N MET A 33 11.32 1.46 17.79
CA MET A 33 10.49 0.49 18.51
C MET A 33 11.26 -0.18 19.66
N ALA A 34 12.53 -0.54 19.45
CA ALA A 34 13.37 -1.13 20.50
C ALA A 34 13.70 -0.13 21.61
N LYS A 35 13.90 1.15 21.27
CA LYS A 35 14.26 2.21 22.22
C LYS A 35 13.07 2.71 23.05
N ASN A 36 11.95 2.96 22.39
CA ASN A 36 10.80 3.65 23.00
C ASN A 36 9.71 2.68 23.47
N GLY A 37 9.89 1.38 23.20
CA GLY A 37 8.82 0.39 23.35
C GLY A 37 7.79 0.49 22.23
N ILE A 38 6.81 -0.41 22.29
CA ILE A 38 5.75 -0.51 21.29
C ILE A 38 4.41 -0.46 22.01
N ASP A 39 3.55 0.48 21.62
CA ASP A 39 2.12 0.39 21.94
C ASP A 39 1.46 -0.59 20.96
N LEU A 40 0.98 -1.72 21.48
CA LEU A 40 0.40 -2.77 20.66
C LEU A 40 -0.92 -2.34 20.01
N GLY A 41 -1.69 -1.47 20.66
CA GLY A 41 -2.94 -0.93 20.11
C GLY A 41 -2.67 -0.02 18.92
N ASP A 42 -1.74 0.92 19.08
CA ASP A 42 -1.33 1.84 18.01
C ASP A 42 -0.73 1.06 16.82
N MET A 43 0.12 0.07 17.08
CA MET A 43 0.68 -0.76 16.01
C MET A 43 -0.38 -1.58 15.26
N ASN A 44 -1.38 -2.12 15.96
CA ASN A 44 -2.48 -2.83 15.31
C ASN A 44 -3.32 -1.89 14.44
N ILE A 45 -3.56 -0.66 14.88
CA ILE A 45 -4.26 0.35 14.06
C ILE A 45 -3.45 0.68 12.80
N ARG A 46 -2.14 0.91 12.94
CA ARG A 46 -1.25 1.16 11.79
C ARG A 46 -1.22 -0.04 10.84
N LEU A 47 -1.20 -1.26 11.36
CA LEU A 47 -1.25 -2.48 10.55
C LEU A 47 -2.55 -2.60 9.78
N LEU A 48 -3.70 -2.39 10.44
CA LEU A 48 -5.02 -2.39 9.78
C LEU A 48 -5.08 -1.36 8.65
N LYS A 49 -4.58 -0.14 8.90
CA LYS A 49 -4.45 0.89 7.87
C LYS A 49 -3.62 0.42 6.67
N LYS A 50 -2.48 -0.26 6.89
CA LYS A 50 -1.67 -0.82 5.79
C LYS A 50 -2.36 -1.97 5.07
N VAL A 51 -3.15 -2.79 5.76
CA VAL A 51 -3.97 -3.83 5.12
C VAL A 51 -5.06 -3.21 4.22
N GLU A 52 -5.71 -2.15 4.68
CA GLU A 52 -6.70 -1.41 3.87
C GLU A 52 -6.05 -0.80 2.62
N GLU A 53 -4.91 -0.12 2.77
CA GLU A 53 -4.13 0.42 1.64
C GLU A 53 -3.74 -0.66 0.63
N LEU A 54 -3.20 -1.79 1.09
CA LEU A 54 -2.83 -2.92 0.23
C LEU A 54 -4.02 -3.49 -0.53
N THR A 55 -5.18 -3.58 0.13
CA THR A 55 -6.42 -4.05 -0.50
C THR A 55 -6.86 -3.10 -1.61
N LEU A 56 -6.75 -1.78 -1.41
CA LEU A 56 -7.07 -0.78 -2.43
C LEU A 56 -6.12 -0.88 -3.63
N TYR A 57 -4.80 -1.00 -3.39
CA TYR A 57 -3.84 -1.18 -4.49
C TYR A 57 -4.09 -2.46 -5.28
N LEU A 58 -4.50 -3.55 -4.61
CA LEU A 58 -4.84 -4.81 -5.27
C LEU A 58 -6.08 -4.66 -6.15
N ILE A 59 -7.13 -3.97 -5.68
CA ILE A 59 -8.33 -3.69 -6.48
C ILE A 59 -7.99 -2.86 -7.72
N GLU A 60 -7.14 -1.84 -7.58
CA GLU A 60 -6.69 -1.04 -8.72
C GLU A 60 -5.83 -1.86 -9.70
N LYS A 61 -4.98 -2.74 -9.17
CA LYS A 61 -4.14 -3.62 -9.98
C LYS A 61 -4.98 -4.64 -10.75
N ASP A 62 -5.94 -5.28 -10.12
CA ASP A 62 -6.85 -6.26 -10.73
C ASP A 62 -7.60 -5.64 -11.92
N LYS A 63 -8.14 -4.42 -11.74
CA LYS A 63 -8.77 -3.66 -12.84
C LYS A 63 -7.83 -3.42 -14.03
N LYS A 64 -6.57 -3.07 -13.77
CA LYS A 64 -5.56 -2.86 -14.82
C LYS A 64 -5.21 -4.17 -15.51
N ASP A 65 -5.08 -5.25 -14.77
CA ASP A 65 -4.77 -6.58 -15.30
C ASP A 65 -5.93 -7.08 -16.20
N GLU A 66 -7.19 -6.86 -15.82
CA GLU A 66 -8.35 -7.14 -16.67
C GLU A 66 -8.37 -6.32 -17.96
N GLU A 67 -8.06 -5.02 -17.88
CA GLU A 67 -8.01 -4.14 -19.04
C GLU A 67 -6.90 -4.55 -20.00
N GLN A 68 -5.72 -4.86 -19.47
CA GLN A 68 -4.60 -5.38 -20.25
C GLN A 68 -4.94 -6.71 -20.93
N GLN A 69 -5.61 -7.63 -20.22
CA GLN A 69 -6.04 -8.90 -20.80
C GLN A 69 -7.01 -8.71 -21.98
N LYS A 70 -7.98 -7.78 -21.84
CA LYS A 70 -8.89 -7.43 -22.94
C LYS A 70 -8.14 -6.89 -24.16
N GLN A 71 -7.13 -6.04 -23.96
CA GLN A 71 -6.31 -5.51 -25.06
C GLN A 71 -5.50 -6.61 -25.74
N ILE A 72 -4.90 -7.52 -24.96
CA ILE A 72 -4.15 -8.66 -25.50
C ILE A 72 -5.04 -9.56 -26.35
N ASP A 73 -6.25 -9.86 -25.87
CA ASP A 73 -7.20 -10.70 -26.61
C ASP A 73 -7.67 -10.06 -27.92
N GLN A 74 -7.81 -8.73 -27.95
CA GLN A 74 -8.11 -7.99 -29.19
C GLN A 74 -6.94 -8.04 -30.19
N LEU A 75 -5.71 -7.93 -29.71
CA LEU A 75 -4.52 -8.00 -30.58
C LEU A 75 -4.31 -9.41 -31.15
N LYS A 76 -4.60 -10.46 -30.39
CA LYS A 76 -4.50 -11.86 -30.85
C LYS A 76 -5.54 -12.27 -31.88
N ARG A 77 -6.64 -11.53 -32.00
CA ARG A 77 -7.72 -11.79 -32.97
C ARG A 77 -7.48 -11.14 -34.33
N LYS A 78 -6.46 -10.29 -34.46
CA LYS A 78 -6.00 -9.70 -35.72
C LYS A 78 -4.94 -10.59 -36.36
#